data_AF-A0A925VKF5-F1
#
_entry.id   AF-A0A925VKF5-F1
#
_cell.length_a   1.000
_cell.length_b   1.000
_cell.length_c   1.000
_cell.angle_alpha   90.00
_cell.angle_beta   90.00
_cell.angle_gamma   90.00
#
_symmetry.space_group_name_H-M   'P 1'
#
loop_
_entity.id
_entity.type
_entity.pdbx_description
1 polymer ?
#
loop_
_entity_poly.entity_id
_entity_poly.type
_entity_poly.pdbx_seq_one_letter_code
_entity_poly.pdbx_strand_id
1 'polypeptide(L)'
;MPLRDAGSVAAEWPKADLRLIPNAGHWPQFEQFDITLRHISAFLGLPTLSGLPDDVDGSTDAETLSEIAKSIAGSELGYELSEAQRARLAGQFHVRNVRPGDAIASQNTRGDELYIVQQGNVEVWSSASPEGATSASARRLATISAGQVVGEMALLDDQPRSADLRAGQQGATLLVLKRQRFDGLCEEDPPLGQHVLRNMARALALRVRHQNWQIQLAERRSEGSTRGQRSAA
;
A
#
# COMPACT_ATOMS: atom_id res chain seq x y z
N MET A 1 -0.14 36.09 15.67
CA MET A 1 -1.57 35.73 15.83
C MET A 1 -1.72 34.24 15.55
N PRO A 2 -2.67 33.54 16.18
CA PRO A 2 -3.01 32.17 15.81
C PRO A 2 -3.36 32.08 14.32
N LEU A 3 -2.98 30.98 13.65
CA LEU A 3 -3.18 30.82 12.20
C LEU A 3 -4.66 30.96 11.77
N ARG A 4 -5.58 30.51 12.64
CA ARG A 4 -7.04 30.64 12.43
C ARG A 4 -7.53 32.09 12.30
N ASP A 5 -6.79 33.06 12.82
CA ASP A 5 -7.17 34.47 12.83
C ASP A 5 -6.47 35.28 11.71
N ALA A 6 -5.60 34.62 10.92
CA ALA A 6 -4.79 35.27 9.89
C ALA A 6 -5.62 35.93 8.78
N GLY A 7 -6.78 35.37 8.45
CA GLY A 7 -7.68 35.92 7.44
C GLY A 7 -8.24 37.30 7.81
N SER A 8 -8.61 37.49 9.08
CA SER A 8 -9.11 38.78 9.58
C SER A 8 -8.02 39.85 9.55
N VAL A 9 -6.78 39.48 9.90
CA VAL A 9 -5.63 40.40 9.88
C VAL A 9 -5.25 40.80 8.45
N ALA A 10 -5.31 39.86 7.49
CA ALA A 10 -5.03 40.13 6.08
C ALA A 10 -6.07 41.09 5.47
N ALA A 11 -7.34 40.96 5.87
CA ALA A 11 -8.41 41.85 5.44
C ALA A 11 -8.26 43.27 6.02
N GLU A 12 -7.82 43.38 7.27
CA GLU A 12 -7.65 44.66 7.94
C GLU A 12 -6.44 45.44 7.40
N TRP A 13 -5.31 44.76 7.11
CA TRP A 13 -4.08 45.38 6.62
C TRP A 13 -3.60 44.78 5.29
N PRO A 14 -4.16 45.20 4.13
CA PRO A 14 -3.94 44.57 2.83
C PRO A 14 -2.51 44.70 2.26
N LYS A 15 -1.71 45.62 2.80
CA LYS A 15 -0.33 45.89 2.35
C LYS A 15 0.74 45.29 3.27
N ALA A 16 0.34 44.54 4.31
CA ALA A 16 1.27 43.96 5.25
C ALA A 16 1.98 42.72 4.68
N ASP A 17 3.28 42.59 4.93
CA ASP A 17 4.05 41.37 4.65
C ASP A 17 3.79 40.34 5.77
N LEU A 18 2.83 39.44 5.54
CA LEU A 18 2.43 38.43 6.52
C LEU A 18 3.41 37.26 6.48
N ARG A 19 4.17 37.08 7.57
CA ARG A 19 5.09 35.97 7.73
C ARG A 19 4.58 35.00 8.79
N LEU A 20 4.58 33.72 8.46
CA LEU A 20 4.34 32.65 9.43
C LEU A 20 5.60 32.45 10.24
N ILE A 21 5.59 32.93 11.48
CA ILE A 21 6.67 32.71 12.44
C ILE A 21 6.15 31.70 13.47
N PRO A 22 6.73 30.49 13.56
CA PRO A 22 6.40 29.54 14.61
C PRO A 22 6.62 30.20 15.97
N ASN A 23 5.62 30.17 16.85
CA ASN A 23 5.75 30.71 18.19
C ASN A 23 6.65 29.75 18.99
N ALA A 24 7.96 30.01 19.01
CA ALA A 24 8.97 29.17 19.65
C ALA A 24 8.87 29.25 21.17
N GLY A 25 7.86 28.58 21.73
CA GLY A 25 7.84 28.14 23.11
C GLY A 25 8.09 26.63 23.14
N HIS A 26 9.33 26.21 23.32
CA HIS A 26 9.73 24.84 23.71
C HIS A 26 9.28 23.65 22.83
N TRP A 27 9.29 23.76 21.50
CA TRP A 27 9.06 22.59 20.61
C TRP A 27 10.12 22.49 19.50
N PRO A 28 11.26 21.82 19.75
CA PRO A 28 12.39 21.72 18.81
C PRO A 28 12.01 21.17 17.44
N GLN A 29 11.00 20.31 17.34
CA GLN A 29 10.56 19.77 16.04
C GLN A 29 9.92 20.82 15.10
N PHE A 30 9.39 21.94 15.60
CA PHE A 30 8.83 22.99 14.74
C PHE A 30 9.85 24.06 14.32
N GLU A 31 11.06 24.03 14.87
CA GLU A 31 12.19 24.84 14.41
C GLU A 31 12.86 24.24 13.15
N GLN A 32 12.51 22.99 12.82
CA GLN A 32 12.96 22.37 11.59
C GLN A 32 12.07 22.84 10.43
N PHE A 33 12.65 23.63 9.54
CA PHE A 33 12.02 24.21 8.34
C PHE A 33 11.16 23.19 7.58
N ASP A 34 11.69 21.99 7.42
CA ASP A 34 11.03 20.89 6.70
C ASP A 34 9.74 20.42 7.40
N ILE A 35 9.73 20.33 8.73
CA ILE A 35 8.57 19.92 9.51
C ILE A 35 7.46 20.97 9.45
N THR A 36 7.83 22.25 9.51
CA THR A 36 6.86 23.36 9.40
C THR A 36 6.27 23.45 7.99
N LEU A 37 7.09 23.35 6.95
CA LEU A 37 6.61 23.30 5.56
C LEU A 37 5.71 22.09 5.31
N ARG A 38 6.04 20.93 5.89
CA ARG A 38 5.24 19.70 5.79
C ARG A 38 3.84 19.88 6.36
N HIS A 39 3.71 20.50 7.54
CA HIS A 39 2.41 20.80 8.14
C HIS A 39 1.61 21.82 7.32
N ILE A 40 2.27 22.84 6.77
CA ILE A 40 1.63 23.83 5.90
C ILE A 40 1.14 23.17 4.61
N SER A 41 1.96 22.34 3.97
CA SER A 41 1.57 21.61 2.76
C SER A 41 0.41 20.66 3.03
N ALA A 42 0.43 19.92 4.14
CA ALA A 42 -0.68 19.05 4.54
C ALA A 42 -1.98 19.85 4.77
N PHE A 43 -1.90 20.99 5.46
CA PHE A 43 -3.06 21.87 5.69
C PHE A 43 -3.61 22.47 4.39
N LEU A 44 -2.74 22.81 3.43
CA LEU A 44 -3.11 23.43 2.17
C LEU A 44 -3.38 22.43 1.03
N GLY A 45 -3.21 21.13 1.27
CA GLY A 45 -3.34 20.10 0.23
C GLY A 45 -2.24 20.16 -0.84
N LEU A 46 -1.08 20.73 -0.53
CA LEU A 46 0.06 20.83 -1.44
C LEU A 46 0.89 19.53 -1.42
N PRO A 47 1.61 19.21 -2.53
CA PRO A 47 2.57 18.12 -2.54
C PRO A 47 3.62 18.32 -1.44
N THR A 48 3.85 17.30 -0.61
CA THR A 48 4.84 17.33 0.46
C THR A 48 6.24 17.12 -0.10
N LEU A 49 7.13 18.11 0.07
CA LEU A 49 8.55 18.11 -0.37
C LEU A 49 9.47 17.22 0.49
N SER A 50 8.94 16.20 1.16
CA SER A 50 9.75 15.35 2.03
C SER A 50 10.45 14.24 1.23
N GLY A 51 11.76 14.43 1.00
CA GLY A 51 12.75 13.38 0.78
C GLY A 51 12.70 12.62 -0.56
N LEU A 52 13.57 13.00 -1.49
CA LEU A 52 14.09 12.11 -2.55
C LEU A 52 15.27 11.33 -1.97
N PRO A 53 15.42 10.04 -2.31
CA PRO A 53 16.28 9.71 -3.46
C PRO A 53 15.52 9.02 -4.60
N ASP A 54 15.86 9.47 -5.81
CA ASP A 54 15.75 8.91 -7.16
C ASP A 54 14.51 8.04 -7.49
N ASP A 55 13.74 8.49 -8.51
CA ASP A 55 12.72 7.77 -9.31
C ASP A 55 11.29 8.33 -9.28
N VAL A 56 11.04 9.49 -8.66
CA VAL A 56 9.77 10.20 -8.86
C VAL A 56 10.04 11.48 -9.64
N ASP A 57 9.85 11.39 -10.96
CA ASP A 57 9.64 12.55 -11.82
C ASP A 57 8.68 13.50 -11.12
N GLY A 58 9.12 14.75 -10.93
CA GLY A 58 8.42 15.80 -10.19
C GLY A 58 7.13 16.31 -10.85
N SER A 59 6.33 15.43 -11.45
CA SER A 59 5.05 15.75 -12.08
C SER A 59 4.13 14.53 -12.03
N THR A 60 3.75 14.04 -10.84
CA THR A 60 2.50 13.29 -10.77
C THR A 60 1.38 14.28 -11.05
N ASP A 61 0.95 14.33 -12.31
CA ASP A 61 -0.06 15.26 -12.77
C ASP A 61 -1.34 15.12 -11.94
N ALA A 62 -2.07 16.22 -11.75
CA ALA A 62 -3.32 16.22 -10.97
C ALA A 62 -4.33 15.19 -11.50
N GLU A 63 -4.29 14.92 -12.81
CA GLU A 63 -5.07 13.86 -13.46
C GLU A 63 -4.65 12.46 -12.97
N THR A 64 -3.36 12.16 -12.95
CA THR A 64 -2.83 10.88 -12.45
C THR A 64 -3.19 10.66 -10.98
N LEU A 65 -3.06 11.68 -10.12
CA LEU A 65 -3.47 11.59 -8.72
C LEU A 65 -4.97 11.29 -8.56
N SER A 66 -5.81 11.92 -9.39
CA SER A 66 -7.25 11.66 -9.42
C SER A 66 -7.55 10.21 -9.84
N GLU A 67 -6.85 9.69 -10.83
CA GLU A 67 -7.00 8.29 -11.28
C GLU A 67 -6.57 7.28 -10.20
N ILE A 68 -5.45 7.54 -9.52
CA ILE A 68 -4.99 6.71 -8.40
C ILE A 68 -6.03 6.75 -7.27
N ALA A 69 -6.56 7.93 -6.91
CA ALA A 69 -7.58 8.06 -5.87
C ALA A 69 -8.87 7.31 -6.20
N LYS A 70 -9.31 7.34 -7.47
CA LYS A 70 -10.44 6.54 -7.96
C LYS A 70 -10.16 5.04 -7.86
N SER A 71 -8.95 4.62 -8.22
CA SER A 71 -8.54 3.21 -8.14
C SER A 71 -8.49 2.72 -6.70
N ILE A 72 -8.01 3.56 -5.78
CA ILE A 72 -8.02 3.30 -4.34
C ILE A 72 -9.45 3.13 -3.83
N ALA A 73 -10.41 3.95 -4.31
CA ALA A 73 -11.80 3.87 -3.88
C ALA A 73 -12.44 2.48 -4.07
N GLY A 74 -12.07 1.77 -5.15
CA GLY A 74 -12.51 0.41 -5.43
C GLY A 74 -11.66 -0.69 -4.79
N SER A 75 -10.64 -0.33 -4.01
CA SER A 75 -9.66 -1.26 -3.47
C SER A 75 -9.93 -1.68 -2.02
N GLU A 76 -9.28 -2.76 -1.60
CA GLU A 76 -9.29 -3.22 -0.20
C GLU A 76 -8.74 -2.16 0.77
N LEU A 77 -7.81 -1.28 0.33
CA LEU A 77 -7.26 -0.19 1.14
C LEU A 77 -8.15 1.06 1.22
N GLY A 78 -8.98 1.32 0.22
CA GLY A 78 -9.82 2.52 0.17
C GLY A 78 -11.14 2.41 0.93
N TYR A 79 -11.41 1.24 1.51
CA TYR A 79 -12.64 0.99 2.25
C TYR A 79 -12.81 1.96 3.42
N GLU A 80 -14.02 2.53 3.55
CA GLU A 80 -14.37 3.53 4.59
C GLU A 80 -13.49 4.80 4.62
N LEU A 81 -12.68 5.05 3.60
CA LEU A 81 -11.96 6.32 3.45
C LEU A 81 -12.86 7.38 2.82
N SER A 82 -12.74 8.63 3.26
CA SER A 82 -13.34 9.78 2.57
C SER A 82 -12.60 10.09 1.26
N GLU A 83 -13.20 10.93 0.41
CA GLU A 83 -12.54 11.36 -0.83
C GLU A 83 -11.21 12.08 -0.57
N ALA A 84 -11.19 12.99 0.42
CA ALA A 84 -9.97 13.68 0.83
C ALA A 84 -8.89 12.71 1.35
N GLN A 85 -9.29 11.70 2.13
CA GLN A 85 -8.37 10.66 2.61
C GLN A 85 -7.81 9.81 1.48
N ARG A 86 -8.65 9.45 0.49
CA ARG A 86 -8.18 8.73 -0.71
C ARG A 86 -7.22 9.56 -1.55
N ALA A 87 -7.49 10.85 -1.73
CA ALA A 87 -6.59 11.75 -2.43
C ALA A 87 -5.25 11.89 -1.70
N ARG A 88 -5.28 12.00 -0.36
CA ARG A 88 -4.05 12.04 0.46
C ARG A 88 -3.25 10.74 0.35
N LEU A 89 -3.94 9.60 0.44
CA LEU A 89 -3.33 8.28 0.29
C LEU A 89 -2.77 8.08 -1.13
N ALA A 90 -3.48 8.53 -2.17
CA ALA A 90 -3.05 8.45 -3.56
C ALA A 90 -1.68 9.09 -3.80
N GLY A 91 -1.39 10.22 -3.13
CA GLY A 91 -0.10 10.89 -3.21
C GLY A 91 1.09 10.08 -2.65
N GLN A 92 0.85 8.94 -2.01
CA GLN A 92 1.90 8.05 -1.51
C GLN A 92 2.23 6.91 -2.49
N PHE A 93 1.43 6.75 -3.55
CA PHE A 93 1.59 5.69 -4.54
C PHE A 93 2.27 6.20 -5.81
N HIS A 94 2.98 5.29 -6.47
CA HIS A 94 3.36 5.46 -7.88
C HIS A 94 2.82 4.30 -8.72
N VAL A 95 2.65 4.54 -10.02
CA VAL A 95 2.16 3.53 -10.96
C VAL A 95 3.34 2.73 -11.52
N ARG A 96 3.25 1.41 -11.47
CA ARG A 96 4.21 0.48 -12.08
C ARG A 96 3.49 -0.45 -13.05
N ASN A 97 3.85 -0.38 -14.32
CA ASN A 97 3.35 -1.28 -15.35
C ASN A 97 4.28 -2.49 -15.50
N VAL A 98 3.71 -3.68 -15.56
CA VAL A 98 4.44 -4.95 -15.72
C VAL A 98 3.85 -5.77 -16.87
N ARG A 99 4.74 -6.36 -17.67
CA ARG A 99 4.36 -7.18 -18.84
C ARG A 99 3.90 -8.57 -18.39
N PRO A 100 3.20 -9.31 -19.26
CA PRO A 100 2.81 -10.68 -18.96
C PRO A 100 3.99 -11.55 -18.48
N GLY A 101 3.83 -12.17 -17.31
CA GLY A 101 4.84 -13.07 -16.73
C GLY A 101 6.02 -12.40 -16.02
N ASP A 102 6.12 -11.06 -16.02
CA ASP A 102 7.19 -10.35 -15.33
C ASP A 102 7.21 -10.68 -13.83
N ALA A 103 8.43 -10.84 -13.28
CA ALA A 103 8.63 -10.97 -11.85
C ALA A 103 8.43 -9.60 -11.18
N ILE A 104 7.47 -9.52 -10.26
CA ILE A 104 7.17 -8.31 -9.49
C ILE A 104 8.00 -8.29 -8.22
N ALA A 105 8.04 -9.43 -7.51
CA ALA A 105 8.84 -9.67 -6.32
C ALA A 105 9.20 -11.15 -6.22
N SER A 106 10.29 -11.47 -5.54
CA SER A 106 10.75 -12.84 -5.35
C SER A 106 10.71 -13.27 -3.89
N GLN A 107 10.39 -14.53 -3.64
CA GLN A 107 10.39 -15.11 -2.30
C GLN A 107 11.78 -14.94 -1.64
N ASN A 108 11.80 -14.81 -0.31
CA ASN A 108 13.00 -14.67 0.52
C ASN A 108 13.86 -13.44 0.22
N THR A 109 13.41 -12.54 -0.65
CA THR A 109 14.02 -11.22 -0.80
C THR A 109 13.45 -10.27 0.25
N ARG A 110 14.27 -9.28 0.65
CA ARG A 110 13.76 -8.14 1.41
C ARG A 110 12.82 -7.35 0.50
N GLY A 111 11.64 -7.02 1.01
CA GLY A 111 10.70 -6.19 0.28
C GLY A 111 10.03 -5.20 1.21
N ASP A 112 10.09 -3.93 0.84
CA ASP A 112 9.57 -2.79 1.59
C ASP A 112 8.39 -2.14 0.86
N GLU A 113 7.72 -2.88 -0.02
CA GLU A 113 6.63 -2.36 -0.87
C GLU A 113 5.36 -3.19 -0.71
N LEU A 114 4.21 -2.53 -0.79
CA LEU A 114 2.92 -3.17 -1.03
C LEU A 114 2.37 -2.71 -2.38
N TYR A 115 1.53 -3.55 -2.97
CA TYR A 115 0.95 -3.33 -4.28
C TYR A 115 -0.58 -3.39 -4.20
N ILE A 116 -1.27 -2.46 -4.84
CA ILE A 116 -2.67 -2.60 -5.24
C ILE A 116 -2.69 -2.94 -6.72
N VAL A 117 -3.41 -3.99 -7.11
CA VAL A 117 -3.62 -4.27 -8.53
C VAL A 117 -4.64 -3.27 -9.07
N GLN A 118 -4.22 -2.37 -9.95
CA GLN A 118 -5.12 -1.42 -10.60
C GLN A 118 -5.83 -2.07 -11.79
N GLN A 119 -5.07 -2.80 -12.61
CA GLN A 119 -5.56 -3.52 -13.80
C GLN A 119 -4.82 -4.85 -13.96
N GLY A 120 -5.47 -5.83 -14.59
CA GLY A 120 -4.93 -7.17 -14.78
C GLY A 120 -4.98 -7.99 -13.49
N ASN A 121 -4.00 -8.88 -13.32
CA ASN A 121 -3.85 -9.70 -12.12
C ASN A 121 -2.39 -10.05 -11.81
N VAL A 122 -2.15 -10.37 -10.55
CA VAL A 122 -0.86 -10.84 -10.04
C VAL A 122 -1.02 -12.25 -9.51
N GLU A 123 -0.14 -13.14 -9.91
CA GLU A 123 -0.11 -14.51 -9.44
C GLU A 123 0.91 -14.67 -8.32
N VAL A 124 0.49 -15.33 -7.23
CA VAL A 124 1.34 -15.68 -6.10
C VAL A 124 1.80 -17.11 -6.27
N TRP A 125 3.10 -17.36 -6.25
CA TRP A 125 3.70 -18.67 -6.49
C TRP A 125 4.55 -19.11 -5.31
N SER A 126 4.51 -20.40 -4.96
CA SER A 126 5.49 -21.00 -4.04
C SER A 126 6.84 -21.12 -4.75
N SER A 127 7.95 -20.95 -4.03
CA SER A 127 9.26 -21.36 -4.56
C SER A 127 9.26 -22.82 -4.95
N ALA A 128 10.06 -23.15 -5.97
CA ALA A 128 10.52 -24.51 -6.16
C ALA A 128 11.45 -24.85 -4.98
N SER A 129 11.23 -26.00 -4.33
CA SER A 129 12.05 -26.41 -3.18
C SER A 129 13.56 -26.34 -3.50
N PRO A 130 14.40 -25.94 -2.52
CA PRO A 130 15.83 -26.16 -2.63
C PRO A 130 16.12 -27.66 -2.71
N GLU A 131 17.21 -27.98 -3.38
CA GLU A 131 17.73 -29.31 -3.70
C GLU A 131 17.36 -30.44 -2.70
N GLY A 132 16.80 -31.54 -3.24
CA GLY A 132 16.54 -32.78 -2.49
C GLY A 132 15.10 -33.29 -2.56
N ALA A 133 14.14 -32.43 -2.91
CA ALA A 133 12.78 -32.87 -3.23
C ALA A 133 12.66 -33.13 -4.74
N THR A 134 12.75 -34.38 -5.15
CA THR A 134 12.46 -34.80 -6.52
C THR A 134 11.05 -34.34 -6.91
N SER A 135 10.97 -33.30 -7.74
CA SER A 135 9.76 -32.84 -8.45
C SER A 135 8.67 -32.09 -7.64
N ALA A 136 9.04 -31.16 -6.75
CA ALA A 136 8.08 -30.13 -6.32
C ALA A 136 8.12 -28.93 -7.29
N SER A 137 7.35 -29.01 -8.38
CA SER A 137 7.18 -27.87 -9.31
C SER A 137 6.58 -26.67 -8.59
N ALA A 138 7.02 -25.45 -8.92
CA ALA A 138 6.42 -24.22 -8.41
C ALA A 138 4.89 -24.26 -8.59
N ARG A 139 4.15 -23.99 -7.51
CA ARG A 139 2.69 -24.06 -7.49
C ARG A 139 2.12 -22.65 -7.32
N ARG A 140 1.14 -22.31 -8.16
CA ARG A 140 0.36 -21.09 -7.96
C ARG A 140 -0.52 -21.23 -6.71
N LEU A 141 -0.30 -20.37 -5.73
CA LEU A 141 -0.98 -20.33 -4.44
C LEU A 141 -2.25 -19.48 -4.52
N ALA A 142 -2.20 -18.35 -5.23
CA ALA A 142 -3.32 -17.42 -5.36
C ALA A 142 -3.22 -16.58 -6.63
N THR A 143 -4.34 -15.98 -7.01
CA THR A 143 -4.41 -14.92 -8.03
C THR A 143 -5.05 -13.70 -7.39
N ILE A 144 -4.34 -12.59 -7.43
CA ILE A 144 -4.72 -11.28 -6.89
C ILE A 144 -5.25 -10.45 -8.04
N SER A 145 -6.52 -10.07 -7.96
CA SER A 145 -7.25 -9.35 -9.01
C SER A 145 -7.28 -7.84 -8.74
N ALA A 146 -7.75 -7.07 -9.71
CA ALA A 146 -7.94 -5.63 -9.57
C ALA A 146 -8.70 -5.25 -8.28
N GLY A 147 -8.21 -4.20 -7.60
CA GLY A 147 -8.70 -3.74 -6.30
C GLY A 147 -8.11 -4.47 -5.09
N GLN A 148 -7.44 -5.61 -5.28
CA GLN A 148 -6.85 -6.37 -4.18
C GLN A 148 -5.40 -5.95 -3.88
N VAL A 149 -4.99 -6.17 -2.63
CA VAL A 149 -3.66 -5.81 -2.12
C VAL A 149 -2.75 -7.03 -2.05
N VAL A 150 -1.47 -6.87 -2.36
CA VAL A 150 -0.46 -7.93 -2.18
C VAL A 150 0.88 -7.35 -1.73
N GLY A 151 1.68 -8.16 -1.05
CA GLY A 151 2.98 -7.73 -0.51
C GLY A 151 2.86 -7.00 0.84
N GLU A 152 1.65 -6.94 1.39
CA GLU A 152 1.33 -6.30 2.66
C GLU A 152 2.06 -6.93 3.85
N MET A 153 2.31 -8.24 3.82
CA MET A 153 2.96 -8.96 4.93
C MET A 153 4.34 -8.39 5.22
N ALA A 154 5.22 -8.40 4.20
CA ALA A 154 6.58 -7.91 4.34
C ALA A 154 6.61 -6.43 4.78
N LEU A 155 5.68 -5.60 4.27
CA LEU A 155 5.57 -4.21 4.70
C LEU A 155 5.14 -4.08 6.18
N LEU A 156 4.33 -4.99 6.71
CA LEU A 156 3.85 -4.92 8.09
C LEU A 156 4.81 -5.52 9.13
N ASP A 157 5.51 -6.61 8.80
CA ASP A 157 6.31 -7.38 9.77
C ASP A 157 7.84 -7.31 9.55
N ASP A 158 8.27 -6.61 8.50
CA ASP A 158 9.68 -6.50 8.06
C ASP A 158 10.36 -7.87 7.84
N GLN A 159 9.57 -8.90 7.54
CA GLN A 159 10.09 -10.21 7.17
C GLN A 159 10.34 -10.31 5.65
N PRO A 160 11.20 -11.24 5.20
CA PRO A 160 11.37 -11.54 3.79
C PRO A 160 10.04 -11.90 3.12
N ARG A 161 9.94 -11.65 1.80
CA ARG A 161 8.76 -12.00 1.00
C ARG A 161 8.43 -13.48 1.17
N SER A 162 7.16 -13.78 1.47
CA SER A 162 6.67 -15.14 1.72
C SER A 162 6.49 -15.98 0.46
N ALA A 163 6.42 -15.36 -0.72
CA ALA A 163 6.15 -16.01 -2.00
C ALA A 163 6.66 -15.17 -3.18
N ASP A 164 6.77 -15.79 -4.34
CA ASP A 164 7.02 -15.11 -5.61
C ASP A 164 5.74 -14.40 -6.09
N LEU A 165 5.89 -13.20 -6.64
CA LEU A 165 4.83 -12.45 -7.30
C LEU A 165 5.15 -12.30 -8.78
N ARG A 166 4.21 -12.68 -9.65
CA ARG A 166 4.36 -12.58 -11.10
C ARG A 166 3.15 -11.92 -11.72
N ALA A 167 3.34 -11.10 -12.75
CA ALA A 167 2.23 -10.59 -13.53
C ALA A 167 1.54 -11.75 -14.27
N GLY A 168 0.21 -11.77 -14.29
CA GLY A 168 -0.52 -12.79 -15.04
C GLY A 168 -0.43 -12.58 -16.55
N GLN A 169 -1.14 -13.40 -17.31
CA GLN A 169 -0.98 -13.49 -18.78
C GLN A 169 -1.32 -12.22 -19.56
N GLN A 170 -2.08 -11.30 -18.96
CA GLN A 170 -2.44 -10.01 -19.60
C GLN A 170 -1.51 -8.87 -19.17
N GLY A 171 -0.51 -9.13 -18.32
CA GLY A 171 0.24 -8.09 -17.62
C GLY A 171 -0.58 -7.49 -16.48
N ALA A 172 -0.03 -6.48 -15.83
CA ALA A 172 -0.73 -5.75 -14.78
C ALA A 172 -0.24 -4.30 -14.67
N THR A 173 -1.13 -3.45 -14.16
CA THR A 173 -0.79 -2.12 -13.67
C THR A 173 -0.94 -2.13 -12.16
N LEU A 174 0.11 -1.73 -11.45
CA LEU A 174 0.20 -1.77 -10.00
C LEU A 174 0.31 -0.36 -9.44
N LEU A 175 -0.39 -0.09 -8.35
CA LEU A 175 -0.10 1.03 -7.49
C LEU A 175 0.87 0.54 -6.42
N VAL A 176 2.05 1.13 -6.36
CA VAL A 176 3.13 0.73 -5.45
C VAL A 176 3.24 1.73 -4.31
N LEU A 177 3.17 1.26 -3.07
CA LEU A 177 3.42 2.04 -1.86
C LEU A 177 4.63 1.49 -1.13
N LYS A 178 5.66 2.32 -0.98
CA LYS A 178 6.89 2.01 -0.23
C LYS A 178 6.65 2.20 1.27
N ARG A 179 7.33 1.40 2.10
CA ARG A 179 7.28 1.43 3.56
C ARG A 179 7.55 2.83 4.08
N GLN A 180 8.63 3.47 3.62
CA GLN A 180 8.99 4.82 4.05
C GLN A 180 7.87 5.84 3.85
N ARG A 181 7.10 5.73 2.75
CA ARG A 181 5.95 6.59 2.46
C ARG A 181 4.78 6.27 3.38
N PHE A 182 4.53 4.99 3.64
CA PHE A 182 3.49 4.56 4.58
C PHE A 182 3.80 4.98 6.03
N ASP A 183 5.03 4.78 6.49
CA ASP A 183 5.48 5.19 7.82
C ASP A 183 5.36 6.72 7.97
N GLY A 184 5.81 7.47 6.95
CA GLY A 184 5.63 8.91 6.89
C GLY A 184 4.17 9.36 6.95
N LEU A 185 3.26 8.65 6.25
CA LEU A 185 1.82 8.91 6.33
C LEU A 185 1.27 8.66 7.74
N CYS A 186 1.72 7.60 8.41
CA CYS A 186 1.28 7.27 9.77
C CYS A 186 1.74 8.30 10.81
N GLU A 187 2.91 8.90 10.60
CA GLU A 187 3.42 9.99 11.44
C GLU A 187 2.68 11.31 11.19
N GLU A 188 2.41 11.64 9.92
CA GLU A 188 1.77 12.90 9.52
C GLU A 188 0.26 12.94 9.79
N ASP A 189 -0.43 11.85 9.50
CA ASP A 189 -1.88 11.70 9.64
C ASP A 189 -2.20 10.37 10.34
N PRO A 190 -2.00 10.30 11.67
CA PRO A 190 -2.25 9.08 12.43
C PRO A 190 -3.68 8.52 12.26
N PRO A 191 -4.76 9.32 12.21
CA PRO A 191 -6.10 8.81 11.93
C PRO A 191 -6.22 8.11 10.58
N LEU A 192 -5.61 8.64 9.51
CA LEU A 192 -5.60 7.99 8.20
C LEU A 192 -4.72 6.73 8.21
N GLY A 193 -3.51 6.82 8.78
CA GLY A 193 -2.61 5.67 8.92
C GLY A 193 -3.28 4.50 9.64
N GLN A 194 -4.01 4.77 10.73
CA GLN A 194 -4.79 3.76 11.46
C GLN A 194 -5.89 3.11 10.60
N HIS A 195 -6.60 3.89 9.79
CA HIS A 195 -7.60 3.33 8.86
C HIS A 195 -6.97 2.43 7.80
N VAL A 196 -5.86 2.88 7.19
CA VAL A 196 -5.14 2.09 6.18
C VAL A 196 -4.62 0.79 6.80
N LEU A 197 -4.00 0.85 7.99
CA LEU A 197 -3.53 -0.32 8.72
C LEU A 197 -4.67 -1.30 9.03
N ARG A 198 -5.84 -0.79 9.46
CA ARG A 198 -7.03 -1.60 9.71
C ARG A 198 -7.54 -2.27 8.44
N ASN A 199 -7.50 -1.57 7.31
CA ASN A 199 -7.89 -2.11 6.02
C ASN A 199 -6.93 -3.22 5.54
N MET A 200 -5.63 -3.04 5.72
CA MET A 200 -4.62 -4.09 5.47
C MET A 200 -4.87 -5.32 6.35
N ALA A 201 -5.07 -5.11 7.66
CA ALA A 201 -5.34 -6.20 8.60
C ALA A 201 -6.63 -6.96 8.24
N ARG A 202 -7.67 -6.25 7.77
CA ARG A 202 -8.91 -6.87 7.31
C ARG A 202 -8.71 -7.70 6.04
N ALA A 203 -7.96 -7.19 5.06
CA ALA A 203 -7.62 -7.92 3.84
C ALA A 203 -6.85 -9.22 4.16
N LEU A 204 -5.85 -9.13 5.04
CA LEU A 204 -5.12 -10.28 5.56
C LEU A 204 -6.04 -11.29 6.26
N ALA A 205 -6.90 -10.83 7.16
CA ALA A 205 -7.81 -11.70 7.88
C ALA A 205 -8.76 -12.45 6.94
N LEU A 206 -9.26 -11.79 5.88
CA LEU A 206 -10.07 -12.44 4.85
C LEU A 206 -9.27 -13.48 4.08
N ARG A 207 -8.03 -13.16 3.71
CA ARG A 207 -7.12 -14.06 2.98
C ARG A 207 -6.77 -15.31 3.79
N VAL A 208 -6.41 -15.14 5.07
CA VAL A 208 -6.11 -16.25 5.98
C VAL A 208 -7.33 -17.15 6.16
N ARG A 209 -8.53 -16.58 6.36
CA ARG A 209 -9.77 -17.37 6.44
C ARG A 209 -10.02 -18.17 5.17
N HIS A 210 -9.81 -17.55 4.01
CA HIS A 210 -9.99 -18.22 2.72
C HIS A 210 -8.98 -19.37 2.54
N GLN A 211 -7.71 -19.15 2.86
CA GLN A 211 -6.66 -20.17 2.79
C GLN A 211 -6.95 -21.34 3.74
N ASN A 212 -7.30 -21.06 5.00
CA ASN A 212 -7.66 -22.09 5.97
C ASN A 212 -8.84 -22.94 5.50
N TRP A 213 -9.85 -22.29 4.90
CA TRP A 213 -11.00 -23.00 4.33
C TRP A 213 -10.61 -23.91 3.16
N GLN A 214 -9.70 -23.46 2.28
CA GLN A 214 -9.20 -24.30 1.18
C GLN A 214 -8.44 -25.53 1.69
N ILE A 215 -7.63 -25.39 2.74
CA ILE A 215 -6.89 -26.50 3.37
C ILE A 215 -7.87 -27.54 3.93
N GLN A 216 -8.84 -27.10 4.73
CA GLN A 216 -9.85 -27.99 5.32
C GLN A 216 -10.66 -28.76 4.26
N LEU A 217 -10.96 -28.13 3.12
CA LEU A 217 -11.62 -28.80 2.01
C LEU A 217 -10.74 -29.85 1.33
N ALA A 218 -9.44 -29.57 1.19
CA ALA A 218 -8.49 -30.52 0.60
C ALA A 218 -8.34 -31.76 1.49
N GLU A 219 -8.25 -31.58 2.81
CA GLU A 219 -8.20 -32.68 3.79
C GLU A 219 -9.45 -33.57 3.73
N ARG A 220 -10.64 -32.98 3.67
CA ARG A 220 -11.88 -33.78 3.56
C ARG A 220 -11.95 -34.60 2.27
N ARG A 221 -11.40 -34.10 1.17
CA ARG A 221 -11.36 -34.83 -0.11
C ARG A 221 -10.38 -36.01 -0.06
N SER A 222 -9.22 -35.87 0.58
CA SER A 222 -8.26 -36.96 0.72
C SER A 222 -8.79 -38.06 1.66
N GLU A 223 -9.44 -37.71 2.76
CA GLU A 223 -10.07 -38.66 3.68
C GLU A 223 -11.21 -39.44 3.01
N GLY A 224 -12.08 -38.77 2.24
CA GLY A 224 -13.16 -39.41 1.50
C GLY A 224 -12.67 -40.40 0.42
N SER A 225 -11.60 -40.03 -0.31
CA SER A 225 -10.97 -40.92 -1.31
C SER A 225 -10.37 -42.18 -0.67
N THR A 226 -9.74 -42.03 0.49
CA THR A 226 -9.10 -43.15 1.21
C THR A 226 -10.14 -44.12 1.79
N ARG A 227 -11.31 -43.61 2.20
CA ARG A 227 -12.42 -44.43 2.73
C ARG A 227 -13.19 -45.16 1.63
N GLY A 228 -13.33 -44.57 0.44
CA GLY A 228 -13.93 -45.22 -0.73
C GLY A 228 -13.11 -46.38 -1.28
N GLN A 229 -11.77 -46.27 -1.29
CA GLN A 229 -10.88 -47.35 -1.74
C GLN A 229 -10.83 -48.54 -0.77
N ARG A 230 -10.99 -48.32 0.54
CA ARG A 230 -11.04 -49.39 1.56
C ARG A 230 -12.37 -50.15 1.60
N SER A 231 -13.45 -49.58 1.06
CA SER A 231 -14.76 -50.24 0.99
C SER A 231 -14.98 -51.04 -0.31
N ALA A 232 -14.08 -50.89 -1.29
CA ALA A 232 -14.14 -51.55 -2.59
C ALA A 232 -13.14 -52.72 -2.73
N ALA A 233 -12.38 -53.02 -1.68
CA ALA A 233 -11.47 -54.16 -1.55
C ALA A 233 -12.03 -55.13 -0.50
#